data_AF-E4TWP4-F1
#
_entry.id   AF-E4TWP4-F1
#
_cell.length_a   1.000
_cell.length_b   1.000
_cell.length_c   1.000
_cell.angle_alpha   90.00
_cell.angle_beta   90.00
_cell.angle_gamma   90.00
#
_symmetry.space_group_name_H-M   'P 1'
#
loop_
_entity.id
_entity.type
_entity.pdbx_description
1 polymer ?
#
loop_
_entity_poly.entity_id
_entity_poly.type
_entity_poly.pdbx_seq_one_letter_code
_entity_poly.pdbx_strand_id
1 'polypeptide(L)'
;MKRRAFTLIELIMVIVIIGVLAAVAIPKYKNLQQNAEVKALIKTTMDTVSSAANAAVNQVGLENNTTYTLEDLVKVSGKGWTYNAADANGTYTYVTTKGIVSTIRLNSDTRSITYMIECSNFVDAVSQEKCLSDLNVTSKAGADFNETTTY
;
A
#
# COMPACT_ATOMS: atom_id res chain seq x y z
N MET A 1 -1.31 -18.77 56.64
CA MET A 1 -1.40 -17.88 55.44
C MET A 1 -2.84 -17.86 54.96
N LYS A 2 -3.57 -16.73 55.09
CA LYS A 2 -4.90 -16.58 54.44
C LYS A 2 -4.68 -16.33 52.96
N ARG A 3 -4.96 -17.32 52.11
CA ARG A 3 -5.04 -17.11 50.66
C ARG A 3 -6.35 -16.39 50.37
N ARG A 4 -6.29 -15.14 49.89
CA ARG A 4 -7.44 -14.46 49.29
C ARG A 4 -7.73 -15.18 47.98
N ALA A 5 -8.75 -16.03 47.96
CA ALA A 5 -9.27 -16.58 46.72
C ALA A 5 -10.07 -15.48 46.00
N PHE A 6 -9.80 -15.30 44.72
CA PHE A 6 -10.59 -14.45 43.83
C PHE A 6 -12.03 -14.95 43.81
N THR A 7 -13.00 -14.04 43.90
CA THR A 7 -14.41 -14.46 43.88
C THR A 7 -14.87 -14.72 42.44
N LEU A 8 -15.72 -15.72 42.22
CA LEU A 8 -16.24 -16.04 40.89
C LEU A 8 -16.98 -14.84 40.26
N ILE A 9 -17.68 -14.05 41.08
CA ILE A 9 -18.41 -12.86 40.63
C ILE A 9 -17.47 -11.79 40.08
N GLU A 10 -16.30 -11.63 40.67
CA GLU A 10 -15.29 -10.66 40.26
C GLU A 10 -14.68 -11.03 38.91
N LEU A 11 -14.44 -12.32 38.68
CA LEU A 11 -14.02 -12.82 37.37
C LEU A 11 -15.12 -12.62 36.31
N ILE A 12 -16.38 -12.89 36.64
CA ILE A 12 -17.52 -12.73 35.72
C ILE A 12 -17.71 -11.25 35.34
N MET A 13 -17.60 -10.33 36.29
CA MET A 13 -17.79 -8.90 36.01
C MET A 13 -16.69 -8.35 35.09
N VAL A 14 -15.44 -8.83 35.26
CA VAL A 14 -14.32 -8.46 34.39
C VAL A 14 -14.54 -8.93 32.95
N ILE A 15 -14.93 -10.19 32.73
CA ILE A 15 -15.17 -10.69 31.36
C ILE A 15 -16.34 -9.96 30.69
N VAL A 16 -17.36 -9.55 31.45
CA VAL A 16 -18.48 -8.77 30.93
C VAL A 16 -18.02 -7.39 30.47
N ILE A 17 -17.21 -6.68 31.28
CA ILE A 17 -16.67 -5.37 30.89
C ILE A 17 -15.80 -5.51 29.63
N ILE A 18 -14.87 -6.48 29.60
CA ILE A 18 -14.00 -6.70 28.44
C ILE A 18 -14.85 -7.07 27.21
N GLY A 19 -15.92 -7.86 27.38
CA GLY A 19 -16.84 -8.21 26.31
C GLY A 19 -17.50 -7.00 25.66
N VAL A 20 -18.01 -6.06 26.46
CA VAL A 20 -18.64 -4.82 25.95
C VAL A 20 -17.61 -3.94 25.25
N LEU A 21 -16.43 -3.76 25.83
CA LEU A 21 -15.36 -2.97 25.22
C LEU A 21 -14.88 -3.57 23.89
N ALA A 22 -14.71 -4.90 23.83
CA ALA A 22 -14.29 -5.61 22.64
C ALA A 22 -15.30 -5.46 21.48
N ALA A 23 -16.60 -5.52 21.78
CA ALA A 23 -17.65 -5.39 20.76
C ALA A 23 -17.57 -4.06 19.98
N VAL A 24 -17.19 -2.97 20.64
CA VAL A 24 -17.03 -1.65 19.99
C VAL A 24 -15.63 -1.46 19.41
N ALA A 25 -14.60 -2.00 20.07
CA ALA A 25 -13.21 -1.79 19.68
C ALA A 25 -12.80 -2.56 18.43
N ILE A 26 -13.23 -3.82 18.29
CA ILE A 26 -12.84 -4.71 17.17
C ILE A 26 -13.20 -4.12 15.79
N PRO A 27 -14.45 -3.70 15.49
CA PRO A 27 -14.79 -3.16 14.17
C PRO A 27 -14.03 -1.86 13.87
N LYS A 28 -13.83 -1.00 14.88
CA LYS A 28 -13.05 0.23 14.73
C LYS A 28 -11.59 -0.07 14.42
N TYR A 29 -10.98 -1.02 15.14
CA TYR A 29 -9.60 -1.42 14.90
C TYR A 29 -9.41 -1.98 13.48
N LYS A 30 -10.34 -2.82 13.00
CA LYS A 30 -10.31 -3.35 11.63
C LYS A 30 -10.34 -2.23 10.58
N ASN A 31 -11.26 -1.27 10.72
CA ASN A 31 -11.34 -0.13 9.80
C ASN A 31 -10.07 0.74 9.84
N LEU A 32 -9.48 0.95 11.03
CA LEU A 32 -8.21 1.68 11.16
C LEU A 32 -7.07 0.96 10.46
N GLN A 33 -6.97 -0.36 10.60
CA GLN A 33 -5.96 -1.17 9.92
C GLN A 33 -6.11 -1.08 8.39
N GLN A 34 -7.33 -1.25 7.88
CA GLN A 34 -7.63 -1.12 6.44
C GLN A 34 -7.26 0.27 5.89
N ASN A 35 -7.65 1.32 6.62
CA ASN A 35 -7.30 2.69 6.23
C ASN A 35 -5.79 2.94 6.23
N ALA A 36 -5.06 2.37 7.19
CA ALA A 36 -3.61 2.47 7.25
C ALA A 36 -2.93 1.73 6.10
N GLU A 37 -3.42 0.54 5.73
CA GLU A 37 -2.90 -0.23 4.59
C GLU A 37 -3.08 0.53 3.27
N VAL A 38 -4.26 1.12 3.01
CA VAL A 38 -4.52 1.93 1.81
C VAL A 38 -3.58 3.14 1.75
N LYS A 39 -3.46 3.88 2.86
CA LYS A 39 -2.58 5.05 2.92
C LYS A 39 -1.11 4.70 2.72
N ALA A 40 -0.66 3.60 3.33
CA ALA A 40 0.69 3.11 3.15
C ALA A 40 0.96 2.75 1.69
N LEU A 41 0.04 2.03 1.02
CA LEU A 41 0.18 1.68 -0.39
C LEU A 41 0.29 2.92 -1.29
N ILE A 42 -0.62 3.89 -1.13
CA ILE A 42 -0.60 5.12 -1.92
C ILE A 42 0.70 5.86 -1.68
N LYS A 43 1.08 6.07 -0.41
CA LYS A 43 2.31 6.75 -0.04
C LYS A 43 3.55 6.06 -0.62
N THR A 44 3.66 4.74 -0.46
CA THR A 44 4.77 3.96 -1.01
C THR A 44 4.83 4.10 -2.53
N THR A 45 3.69 4.09 -3.21
CA THR A 45 3.64 4.30 -4.67
C THR A 45 4.24 5.65 -5.06
N MET A 46 3.77 6.74 -4.44
CA MET A 46 4.23 8.10 -4.74
C MET A 46 5.70 8.33 -4.37
N ASP A 47 6.12 7.85 -3.20
CA ASP A 47 7.49 7.95 -2.74
C ASP A 47 8.44 7.19 -3.67
N THR A 48 8.03 6.00 -4.13
CA THR A 48 8.81 5.17 -5.05
C THR A 48 9.00 5.87 -6.39
N VAL A 49 7.93 6.43 -6.96
CA VAL A 49 7.99 7.16 -8.24
C VAL A 49 8.92 8.37 -8.13
N SER A 50 8.76 9.17 -7.08
CA SER A 50 9.58 10.36 -6.86
C SER A 50 11.05 10.00 -6.63
N SER A 51 11.31 8.98 -5.80
CA SER A 51 12.67 8.51 -5.51
C SER A 51 13.34 7.92 -6.75
N ALA A 52 12.62 7.09 -7.51
CA ALA A 52 13.14 6.47 -8.71
C ALA A 52 13.44 7.51 -9.80
N ALA A 53 12.58 8.53 -9.97
CA ALA A 53 12.82 9.59 -10.93
C ALA A 53 14.11 10.35 -10.60
N ASN A 54 14.29 10.74 -9.33
CA ASN A 54 15.51 11.42 -8.89
C ASN A 54 16.77 10.55 -9.06
N ALA A 55 16.67 9.26 -8.71
CA ALA A 55 17.78 8.32 -8.89
C ALA A 55 18.12 8.11 -10.37
N ALA A 56 17.12 8.06 -11.25
CA ALA A 56 17.31 7.88 -12.68
C ALA A 56 17.99 9.08 -13.34
N VAL A 57 17.66 10.32 -12.90
CA VAL A 57 18.38 11.52 -13.32
C VAL A 57 19.87 11.43 -12.96
N ASN A 58 20.19 10.95 -11.76
CA ASN A 58 21.57 10.79 -11.34
C ASN A 58 22.31 9.72 -12.16
N GLN A 59 21.66 8.59 -12.44
CA GLN A 59 22.22 7.52 -13.28
C GLN A 59 22.58 8.04 -14.69
N VAL A 60 21.67 8.75 -15.33
CA VAL A 60 21.89 9.27 -16.69
C VAL A 60 22.86 10.46 -16.68
N GLY A 61 22.70 11.39 -15.74
CA GLY A 61 23.40 12.67 -15.74
C GLY A 61 24.81 12.65 -15.13
N LEU A 62 25.05 11.79 -14.13
CA LEU A 62 26.35 11.72 -13.43
C LEU A 62 27.13 10.47 -13.80
N GLU A 63 26.44 9.33 -13.92
CA GLU A 63 27.09 8.04 -14.17
C GLU A 63 27.18 7.69 -15.67
N ASN A 64 26.54 8.48 -16.54
CA ASN A 64 26.37 8.19 -17.97
C ASN A 64 25.83 6.78 -18.23
N ASN A 65 25.08 6.24 -17.28
CA ASN A 65 24.49 4.91 -17.36
C ASN A 65 23.05 5.03 -17.85
N THR A 66 22.77 4.41 -18.99
CA THR A 66 21.42 4.34 -19.59
C THR A 66 20.78 2.96 -19.42
N THR A 67 21.50 2.02 -18.81
CA THR A 67 21.03 0.65 -18.57
C THR A 67 20.88 0.43 -17.07
N TYR A 68 19.67 0.64 -16.57
CA TYR A 68 19.30 0.40 -15.18
C TYR A 68 17.87 -0.10 -15.11
N THR A 69 17.56 -0.82 -14.05
CA THR A 69 16.22 -1.31 -13.75
C THR A 69 15.60 -0.52 -12.61
N LEU A 70 14.28 -0.60 -12.46
CA LEU A 70 13.58 0.05 -11.36
C LEU A 70 14.05 -0.44 -9.98
N GLU A 71 14.50 -1.69 -9.87
CA GLU A 71 15.07 -2.24 -8.63
C GLU A 71 16.45 -1.64 -8.29
N ASP A 72 17.24 -1.25 -9.30
CA ASP A 72 18.52 -0.56 -9.09
C ASP A 72 18.31 0.85 -8.55
N LEU A 73 17.23 1.51 -8.97
CA LEU A 73 16.87 2.87 -8.55
C LEU A 73 16.26 2.92 -7.16
N VAL A 74 15.34 1.98 -6.86
CA VAL A 74 14.61 1.95 -5.59
C VAL A 74 14.15 0.53 -5.27
N LYS A 75 14.36 0.13 -4.02
CA LYS A 75 13.88 -1.16 -3.50
C LYS A 75 12.59 -0.98 -2.73
N VAL A 76 11.50 -1.51 -3.28
CA VAL A 76 10.21 -1.58 -2.58
C VAL A 76 10.07 -2.97 -2.01
N SER A 77 9.95 -3.05 -0.68
CA SER A 77 9.75 -4.31 0.04
C SER A 77 8.62 -4.16 1.05
N GLY A 78 7.87 -5.25 1.26
CA GLY A 78 6.74 -5.25 2.19
C GLY A 78 5.63 -6.20 1.74
N LYS A 79 4.65 -6.42 2.62
CA LYS A 79 3.50 -7.30 2.35
C LYS A 79 2.74 -6.82 1.11
N GLY A 80 2.55 -7.71 0.13
CA GLY A 80 1.76 -7.47 -1.08
C GLY A 80 2.55 -6.90 -2.26
N TRP A 81 3.74 -6.33 -2.04
CA TRP A 81 4.61 -5.84 -3.11
C TRP A 81 5.43 -6.97 -3.72
N THR A 82 5.50 -6.98 -5.05
CA THR A 82 6.32 -7.90 -5.83
C THR A 82 7.04 -7.14 -6.93
N TYR A 83 8.23 -7.61 -7.29
CA TYR A 83 9.00 -7.10 -8.41
C TYR A 83 8.98 -8.10 -9.56
N ASN A 84 8.68 -7.62 -10.76
CA ASN A 84 8.74 -8.40 -11.98
C ASN A 84 9.91 -7.92 -12.84
N ALA A 85 10.93 -8.78 -12.96
CA ALA A 85 12.10 -8.54 -13.80
C ALA A 85 11.91 -8.93 -15.28
N ALA A 86 10.77 -9.55 -15.64
CA ALA A 86 10.48 -9.93 -17.03
C ALA A 86 10.12 -8.73 -17.92
N ASP A 87 9.74 -7.60 -17.31
CA ASP A 87 9.57 -6.33 -18.01
C ASP A 87 10.93 -5.65 -18.22
N ALA A 88 11.15 -5.07 -19.41
CA ALA A 88 12.47 -4.59 -19.86
C ALA A 88 13.23 -3.67 -18.88
N ASN A 89 12.52 -2.88 -18.06
CA ASN A 89 13.12 -2.02 -17.03
C ASN A 89 12.62 -2.33 -15.62
N GLY A 90 11.94 -3.47 -15.43
CA GLY A 90 11.33 -3.87 -14.17
C GLY A 90 9.99 -3.19 -13.88
N THR A 91 9.12 -3.89 -13.15
CA THR A 91 7.82 -3.36 -12.69
C THR A 91 7.57 -3.80 -11.26
N TYR A 92 7.22 -2.86 -10.38
CA TYR A 92 6.67 -3.19 -9.06
C TYR A 92 5.16 -3.29 -9.14
N THR A 93 4.60 -4.33 -8.53
CA THR A 93 3.14 -4.47 -8.39
C THR A 93 2.75 -4.76 -6.96
N TYR A 94 1.65 -4.18 -6.52
CA TYR A 94 0.97 -4.57 -5.29
C TYR A 94 -0.20 -5.48 -5.62
N VAL A 95 -0.18 -6.72 -5.14
CA VAL A 95 -1.16 -7.75 -5.50
C VAL A 95 -2.02 -8.12 -4.30
N THR A 96 -3.33 -8.15 -4.50
CA THR A 96 -4.31 -8.71 -3.57
C THR A 96 -4.90 -10.00 -4.15
N THR A 97 -5.74 -10.69 -3.36
CA THR A 97 -6.49 -11.86 -3.85
C THR A 97 -7.49 -11.51 -4.96
N LYS A 98 -7.86 -10.24 -5.13
CA LYS A 98 -8.79 -9.78 -6.17
C LYS A 98 -8.07 -9.37 -7.45
N GLY A 99 -6.83 -8.87 -7.36
CA GLY A 99 -6.06 -8.43 -8.52
C GLY A 99 -4.90 -7.51 -8.14
N ILE A 100 -4.33 -6.85 -9.15
CA ILE A 100 -3.24 -5.88 -8.98
C ILE A 100 -3.84 -4.53 -8.59
N VAL A 101 -3.44 -3.96 -7.46
CA VAL A 101 -3.95 -2.67 -6.97
C VAL A 101 -3.03 -1.53 -7.32
N SER A 102 -1.71 -1.74 -7.35
CA SER A 102 -0.76 -0.72 -7.74
C SER A 102 0.26 -1.30 -8.71
N THR A 103 0.61 -0.54 -9.73
CA THR A 103 1.67 -0.87 -10.69
C THR A 103 2.60 0.33 -10.81
N ILE A 104 3.91 0.12 -10.78
CA ILE A 104 4.93 1.14 -11.00
C ILE A 104 5.90 0.58 -12.03
N ARG A 105 6.03 1.28 -13.15
CA ARG A 105 6.82 0.83 -14.29
C ARG A 105 7.80 1.93 -14.70
N LEU A 106 9.05 1.54 -14.86
CA LEU A 106 10.07 2.36 -15.49
C LEU A 106 10.04 2.15 -17.00
N ASN A 107 10.29 3.22 -17.74
CA ASN A 107 10.67 3.17 -19.14
C ASN A 107 11.94 4.02 -19.31
N SER A 108 13.08 3.36 -19.51
CA SER A 108 14.37 4.03 -19.70
C SER A 108 14.46 4.74 -21.05
N ASP A 109 13.78 4.22 -22.08
CA ASP A 109 13.83 4.77 -23.43
C ASP A 109 13.12 6.12 -23.50
N THR A 110 11.97 6.24 -22.85
CA THR A 110 11.20 7.49 -22.76
C THR A 110 11.52 8.31 -21.51
N ARG A 111 12.49 7.86 -20.69
CA ARG A 111 12.88 8.48 -19.41
C ARG A 111 11.67 8.81 -18.54
N SER A 112 10.77 7.86 -18.40
CA SER A 112 9.52 8.06 -17.69
C SER A 112 9.25 6.95 -16.69
N ILE A 113 8.54 7.30 -15.63
CA ILE A 113 8.02 6.37 -14.64
C ILE A 113 6.52 6.53 -14.65
N THR A 114 5.83 5.45 -15.00
CA THR A 114 4.37 5.39 -15.01
C THR A 114 3.92 4.62 -13.78
N TYR A 115 2.90 5.12 -13.11
CA TYR A 115 2.26 4.38 -12.03
C TYR A 115 0.76 4.39 -12.18
N MET A 116 0.13 3.31 -11.73
CA MET A 116 -1.29 3.08 -11.81
C MET A 116 -1.81 2.57 -10.47
N ILE A 117 -2.90 3.14 -9.96
CA ILE A 117 -3.59 2.63 -8.77
C ILE A 117 -5.04 2.28 -9.13
N GLU A 118 -5.37 0.99 -9.03
CA GLU A 118 -6.69 0.41 -9.27
C GLU A 118 -7.42 0.21 -7.93
N CYS A 119 -8.13 1.25 -7.46
CA CYS A 119 -8.86 1.19 -6.19
C CYS A 119 -9.92 0.06 -6.17
N SER A 120 -10.44 -0.34 -7.34
CA SER A 120 -11.43 -1.42 -7.46
C SER A 120 -10.89 -2.77 -7.02
N ASN A 121 -9.57 -3.01 -7.09
CA ASN A 121 -8.94 -4.29 -6.78
C ASN A 121 -8.63 -4.49 -5.28
N PHE A 122 -9.02 -3.55 -4.42
CA PHE A 122 -9.08 -3.82 -2.98
C PHE A 122 -10.19 -4.84 -2.67
N VAL A 123 -9.91 -5.74 -1.72
CA VAL A 123 -10.80 -6.87 -1.38
C VAL A 123 -12.10 -6.39 -0.73
N ASP A 124 -12.03 -5.37 0.12
CA ASP A 124 -13.16 -4.86 0.89
C ASP A 124 -13.61 -3.47 0.44
N ALA A 125 -14.90 -3.16 0.62
CA ALA A 125 -15.50 -1.91 0.17
C ALA A 125 -14.98 -0.67 0.91
N VAL A 126 -14.58 -0.81 2.18
CA VAL A 126 -14.06 0.31 2.99
C VAL A 126 -12.72 0.79 2.42
N SER A 127 -11.82 -0.14 2.10
CA SER A 127 -10.54 0.15 1.47
C SER A 127 -10.71 0.76 0.07
N GLN A 128 -11.66 0.25 -0.72
CA GLN A 128 -11.99 0.82 -2.05
C GLN A 128 -12.42 2.29 -1.93
N GLU A 129 -13.37 2.59 -1.05
CA GLU A 129 -13.87 3.95 -0.83
C GLU A 129 -12.79 4.88 -0.27
N LYS A 130 -11.97 4.37 0.65
CA LYS A 130 -10.85 5.12 1.21
C LYS A 130 -9.81 5.48 0.14
N CYS A 131 -9.50 4.56 -0.76
CA CYS A 131 -8.56 4.77 -1.87
C CYS A 131 -9.07 5.85 -2.83
N LEU A 132 -10.33 5.74 -3.26
CA LEU A 132 -10.96 6.73 -4.14
C LEU A 132 -10.97 8.12 -3.51
N SER A 133 -11.28 8.20 -2.21
CA SER A 133 -11.27 9.45 -1.46
C SER A 133 -9.87 10.06 -1.33
N ASP A 134 -8.82 9.26 -1.09
CA ASP A 134 -7.45 9.78 -0.95
C ASP A 134 -6.85 10.22 -2.29
N LEU A 135 -7.23 9.56 -3.39
CA LEU A 135 -6.80 9.92 -4.74
C LEU A 135 -7.70 10.97 -5.40
N ASN A 136 -8.77 11.40 -4.70
CA ASN A 136 -9.77 12.34 -5.22
C ASN A 136 -10.39 11.90 -6.57
N VAL A 137 -10.69 10.61 -6.71
CA VAL A 137 -11.29 10.01 -7.92
C VAL A 137 -12.76 9.67 -7.68
N THR A 138 -13.64 10.03 -8.63
CA THR A 138 -15.09 10.10 -8.41
C THR A 138 -15.91 8.88 -8.86
N SER A 139 -15.33 7.78 -9.36
CA SER A 139 -16.13 6.60 -9.75
C SER A 139 -15.46 5.25 -9.46
N LYS A 140 -16.26 4.17 -9.35
CA LYS A 140 -15.83 2.78 -9.06
C LYS A 140 -15.52 1.94 -10.32
N ALA A 141 -15.80 2.45 -11.53
CA ALA A 141 -15.65 1.71 -12.78
C ALA A 141 -14.64 2.42 -13.69
N GLY A 142 -13.48 1.78 -13.95
CA GLY A 142 -12.40 2.35 -14.76
C GLY A 142 -11.65 3.52 -14.12
N ALA A 143 -11.72 3.65 -12.79
CA ALA A 143 -11.01 4.67 -12.02
C ALA A 143 -9.60 4.20 -11.68
N ASP A 144 -8.78 4.09 -12.71
CA ASP A 144 -7.35 3.83 -12.56
C ASP A 144 -6.69 5.19 -12.46
N PHE A 145 -6.12 5.50 -11.30
CA PHE A 145 -5.29 6.69 -11.20
C PHE A 145 -3.97 6.38 -11.88
N ASN A 146 -3.82 6.84 -13.12
CA ASN A 146 -2.67 6.61 -13.96
C ASN A 146 -1.96 7.93 -14.25
N GLU A 147 -0.74 8.06 -13.76
CA GLU A 147 0.12 9.20 -14.07
C GLU A 147 1.49 8.73 -14.57
N THR A 148 2.12 9.58 -15.36
CA THR A 148 3.47 9.37 -15.87
C THR A 148 4.32 10.59 -15.54
N THR A 149 5.43 10.35 -14.86
CA THR A 149 6.43 11.36 -14.53
C THR A 149 7.66 11.16 -15.41
N THR A 150 8.02 12.18 -16.17
CA THR A 150 9.22 12.19 -17.02
C THR A 150 10.37 12.91 -16.30
N TYR A 151 11.59 12.42 -16.46
CA TYR A 151 12.80 12.94 -15.80
C TYR A 151 13.98 13.13 -16.77
#